data_AF-A0A381I4G6-F1
#
_entry.id   AF-A0A381I4G6-F1
#
_cell.length_a   1.000
_cell.length_b   1.000
_cell.length_c   1.000
_cell.angle_alpha   90.00
_cell.angle_beta   90.00
_cell.angle_gamma   90.00
#
_symmetry.space_group_name_H-M   'P 1'
#
loop_
_entity.id
_entity.type
_entity.pdbx_description
1 polymer ?
#
loop_
_entity_poly.entity_id
_entity_poly.type
_entity_poly.pdbx_seq_one_letter_code
_entity_poly.pdbx_strand_id
1 'polypeptide(L)'
;MAGLFSILNTANSGMNAHQKSIQTISHNISNLDTDGYSRQRTEFATNSPMYMPSLSNSIGRGQLGTGVHVTDVTRARNSFYDYQFRAEAHKYGNTVSKYDYYNTIETILNEPSDYGISAGIDDFF
;
A
#
# COMPACT_ATOMS: atom_id res chain seq x y z
N MET A 1 -23.59 -27.35 23.68
CA MET A 1 -24.87 -26.67 23.38
C MET A 1 -24.58 -25.19 23.19
N ALA A 2 -24.88 -24.62 22.03
CA ALA A 2 -24.77 -23.18 21.81
C ALA A 2 -25.83 -22.47 22.67
N GLY A 3 -25.44 -21.97 23.84
CA GLY A 3 -26.35 -21.25 24.73
C GLY A 3 -26.68 -19.85 24.21
N LEU A 4 -27.74 -19.23 24.75
CA LEU A 4 -28.16 -17.85 24.44
C LEU A 4 -26.97 -16.86 24.46
N PHE A 5 -26.08 -16.96 25.44
CA PHE A 5 -24.89 -16.12 25.54
C PHE A 5 -23.93 -16.29 24.36
N SER A 6 -23.78 -17.49 23.79
CA SER A 6 -22.92 -17.71 22.62
C SER A 6 -23.50 -17.02 21.39
N ILE A 7 -24.82 -17.05 21.21
CA ILE A 7 -25.53 -16.37 20.12
C ILE A 7 -25.40 -14.84 20.28
N LEU A 8 -25.63 -14.32 21.49
CA LEU A 8 -25.51 -12.89 21.77
C LEU A 8 -24.07 -12.38 21.58
N ASN A 9 -23.06 -13.16 21.96
CA ASN A 9 -21.66 -12.81 21.73
C ASN A 9 -21.32 -12.77 20.24
N THR A 10 -21.80 -13.76 19.47
CA THR A 10 -21.63 -13.76 18.00
C THR A 10 -22.31 -12.55 17.37
N ALA A 11 -23.55 -12.22 17.77
CA ALA A 11 -24.26 -11.04 17.29
C ALA A 11 -23.53 -9.74 17.65
N ASN A 12 -23.03 -9.62 18.88
CA ASN A 12 -22.25 -8.48 19.33
C ASN A 12 -20.95 -8.33 18.52
N SER A 13 -20.24 -9.43 18.26
CA SER A 13 -19.02 -9.41 17.43
C SER A 13 -19.30 -8.93 16.01
N GLY A 14 -20.39 -9.39 15.39
CA GLY A 14 -20.82 -8.95 14.07
C GLY A 14 -21.17 -7.46 14.04
N MET A 15 -21.94 -6.99 15.02
CA MET A 15 -22.33 -5.58 15.12
C MET A 15 -21.11 -4.68 15.26
N ASN A 16 -20.16 -5.04 16.15
CA ASN A 16 -18.93 -4.27 16.33
C ASN A 16 -18.05 -4.27 15.07
N ALA A 17 -17.95 -5.42 14.38
CA ALA A 17 -17.17 -5.52 13.16
C ALA A 17 -17.77 -4.64 12.03
N HIS A 18 -19.10 -4.66 11.87
CA HIS A 18 -19.78 -3.80 10.90
C HIS A 18 -19.74 -2.32 11.29
N GLN A 19 -19.78 -1.98 12.59
CA GLN A 19 -19.63 -0.60 13.04
C GLN A 19 -18.26 -0.03 12.63
N LYS A 20 -17.18 -0.81 12.78
CA LYS A 20 -15.85 -0.44 12.28
C LYS A 20 -15.84 -0.25 10.76
N SER A 21 -16.52 -1.12 10.03
CA SER A 21 -16.65 -0.99 8.57
C SER A 21 -17.35 0.32 8.17
N ILE A 22 -18.44 0.68 8.85
CA ILE A 22 -19.14 1.95 8.63
C ILE A 22 -18.23 3.15 8.93
N GLN A 23 -17.41 3.09 9.98
CA GLN A 23 -16.43 4.14 10.27
C GLN A 23 -15.42 4.31 9.11
N THR A 24 -14.90 3.21 8.55
CA THR A 24 -14.02 3.27 7.37
C THR A 24 -14.74 3.83 6.14
N ILE A 25 -16.02 3.47 5.94
CA ILE A 25 -16.84 4.04 4.86
C ILE A 25 -17.02 5.55 5.06
N SER A 26 -17.31 6.00 6.28
CA SER A 26 -17.41 7.43 6.63
C SER A 26 -16.11 8.18 6.37
N HIS A 27 -14.98 7.57 6.73
CA HIS A 27 -13.65 8.11 6.44
C HIS A 27 -13.39 8.21 4.93
N ASN A 28 -13.80 7.21 4.14
CA ASN A 28 -13.67 7.26 2.69
C ASN A 28 -14.50 8.37 2.06
N ILE A 29 -15.76 8.51 2.50
CA ILE A 29 -16.69 9.52 1.96
C ILE A 29 -16.19 10.93 2.28
N SER A 30 -15.73 11.17 3.51
CA SER A 30 -15.22 12.48 3.91
C SER A 30 -13.94 12.90 3.17
N ASN A 31 -13.19 11.96 2.61
CA ASN A 31 -11.97 12.22 1.84
C ASN A 31 -12.13 11.96 0.34
N LEU A 32 -13.37 11.90 -0.16
CA LEU A 32 -13.64 11.55 -1.56
C LEU A 32 -12.94 12.50 -2.55
N ASP A 33 -12.96 13.80 -2.25
CA ASP A 33 -12.43 14.86 -3.11
C ASP A 33 -11.01 15.31 -2.72
N THR A 34 -10.38 14.61 -1.77
CA THR A 34 -9.00 14.91 -1.36
C THR A 34 -8.02 14.33 -2.36
N ASP A 35 -7.25 15.19 -3.04
CA ASP A 35 -6.25 14.74 -4.01
C ASP A 35 -5.21 13.79 -3.36
N GLY A 36 -4.83 12.75 -4.10
CA GLY A 36 -3.95 11.69 -3.61
C GLY A 36 -4.57 10.73 -2.58
N TYR A 37 -5.85 10.87 -2.20
CA TYR A 37 -6.49 9.95 -1.27
C TYR A 37 -6.67 8.55 -1.88
N SER A 38 -6.28 7.53 -1.11
CA SER A 38 -6.50 6.12 -1.45
C SER A 38 -7.55 5.51 -0.53
N ARG A 39 -8.63 5.03 -1.14
CA ARG A 39 -9.75 4.37 -0.48
C ARG A 39 -9.27 3.22 0.41
N GLN A 40 -9.86 3.11 1.59
CA GLN A 40 -9.62 2.02 2.54
C GLN A 40 -10.75 0.99 2.51
N ARG A 41 -10.44 -0.29 2.74
CA ARG A 41 -11.36 -1.42 2.83
C ARG A 41 -11.09 -2.20 4.11
N THR A 42 -12.16 -2.49 4.86
CA THR A 42 -12.09 -3.36 6.04
C THR A 42 -12.08 -4.83 5.62
N GLU A 43 -11.12 -5.59 6.13
CA GLU A 43 -11.05 -7.05 5.96
C GLU A 43 -11.67 -7.73 7.18
N PHE A 44 -12.54 -8.71 6.92
CA PHE A 44 -13.21 -9.50 7.96
C PHE A 44 -12.57 -10.88 8.05
N ALA A 45 -12.42 -11.40 9.27
CA ALA A 45 -12.08 -12.80 9.50
C ALA A 45 -12.93 -13.40 10.61
N THR A 46 -13.16 -14.71 10.50
CA THR A 46 -13.85 -15.48 11.52
C THR A 46 -13.00 -15.61 12.76
N ASN A 47 -13.61 -15.48 13.94
CA ASN A 47 -12.97 -15.82 15.21
C ASN A 47 -12.64 -17.32 15.26
N SER A 48 -11.65 -17.68 16.08
CA SER A 48 -11.29 -19.08 16.30
C SER A 48 -12.48 -19.85 16.89
N PRO A 49 -12.91 -20.97 16.27
CA PRO A 49 -14.08 -21.71 16.72
C PRO A 49 -13.86 -22.34 18.10
N MET A 50 -14.93 -22.47 18.90
CA MET A 50 -14.86 -22.95 20.30
C MET A 50 -14.43 -24.41 20.45
N TYR A 51 -14.48 -25.20 19.38
CA TYR A 51 -14.09 -26.60 19.40
C TYR A 51 -13.27 -26.91 18.16
N MET A 52 -12.00 -27.24 18.36
CA MET A 52 -11.16 -27.76 17.29
C MET A 52 -11.51 -29.24 17.07
N PRO A 53 -11.62 -29.72 15.82
CA PRO A 53 -11.84 -31.13 15.54
C PRO A 53 -10.71 -31.94 16.18
N SER A 54 -11.05 -32.79 17.14
CA SER A 54 -10.13 -33.69 17.84
C SER A 54 -10.83 -35.03 18.04
N LEU A 55 -10.07 -36.12 17.92
CA LEU A 55 -10.55 -37.48 18.16
C LEU A 55 -11.08 -37.68 19.60
N SER A 56 -10.63 -36.85 20.54
CA SER A 56 -11.02 -36.89 21.96
C SER A 56 -12.17 -35.94 22.33
N ASN A 57 -12.78 -35.25 21.36
CA ASN A 57 -13.80 -34.25 21.66
C ASN A 57 -15.17 -34.91 21.91
N SER A 58 -15.77 -34.66 23.07
CA SER A 58 -17.06 -35.25 23.50
C SER A 58 -18.27 -34.70 22.74
N ILE A 59 -18.10 -33.63 21.97
CA ILE A 59 -19.13 -33.04 21.14
C ILE A 59 -18.91 -33.58 19.72
N GLY A 60 -19.95 -34.14 19.10
CA GLY A 60 -19.85 -34.81 17.80
C GLY A 60 -19.25 -33.95 16.68
N ARG A 61 -19.10 -34.55 15.48
CA ARG A 61 -18.42 -33.96 14.31
C ARG A 61 -18.93 -32.53 14.03
N GLY A 62 -18.09 -31.52 14.23
CA GLY A 62 -18.40 -30.12 13.90
C GLY A 62 -17.55 -29.09 14.66
N GLN A 63 -17.58 -27.84 14.21
CA GLN A 63 -17.01 -26.67 14.89
C GLN A 63 -18.11 -25.66 15.19
N LEU A 64 -18.08 -25.02 16.36
CA LEU A 64 -18.97 -23.90 16.68
C LEU A 64 -18.26 -22.58 16.39
N GLY A 65 -18.81 -21.80 15.46
CA GLY A 65 -18.32 -20.46 15.14
C GLY A 65 -18.54 -19.48 16.29
N THR A 66 -17.55 -18.65 16.54
CA THR A 66 -17.49 -17.66 17.65
C THR A 66 -17.65 -16.23 17.15
N GLY A 67 -18.15 -16.07 15.92
CA GLY A 67 -18.38 -14.78 15.28
C GLY A 67 -17.22 -14.30 14.41
N VAL A 68 -17.15 -12.98 14.24
CA VAL A 68 -16.28 -12.31 13.26
C VAL A 68 -15.59 -11.11 13.92
N HIS A 69 -14.41 -10.76 13.42
CA HIS A 69 -13.70 -9.53 13.75
C HIS A 69 -13.12 -8.90 12.49
N VAL A 70 -12.75 -7.62 12.60
CA VAL A 70 -11.97 -6.92 11.57
C VAL A 70 -10.50 -7.21 11.83
N THR A 71 -9.80 -7.76 10.84
CA THR A 71 -8.36 -8.07 10.93
C THR A 71 -7.52 -6.87 10.58
N ASP A 72 -7.86 -6.19 9.49
CA ASP A 72 -7.07 -5.08 8.96
C ASP A 72 -7.94 -4.10 8.17
N VAL A 73 -7.40 -2.90 7.97
CA VAL A 73 -7.96 -1.86 7.09
C VAL A 73 -6.94 -1.62 5.98
N THR A 74 -7.13 -2.31 4.86
CA THR A 74 -6.21 -2.25 3.73
C THR A 74 -6.58 -1.10 2.80
N ARG A 75 -5.62 -0.63 2.01
CA ARG A 75 -5.89 0.39 0.97
C ARG A 75 -6.16 -0.31 -0.36
N ALA A 76 -7.20 0.13 -1.05
CA ALA A 76 -7.45 -0.25 -2.43
C ALA A 76 -6.45 0.47 -3.34
N ARG A 77 -5.36 -0.22 -3.67
CA ARG A 77 -4.33 0.24 -4.60
C ARG A 77 -4.09 -0.81 -5.67
N ASN A 78 -3.59 -0.37 -6.81
CA ASN A 78 -3.11 -1.27 -7.85
C ASN A 78 -1.58 -1.40 -7.72
N SER A 79 -1.14 -2.53 -7.16
CA SER A 79 0.28 -2.80 -6.91
C SER A 79 1.13 -2.80 -8.18
N PHE A 80 0.54 -3.13 -9.34
CA PHE A 80 1.24 -3.10 -10.63
C PHE A 80 1.51 -1.66 -11.10
N TYR A 81 0.55 -0.75 -10.95
CA TYR A 81 0.79 0.67 -11.22
C TYR A 81 1.77 1.29 -10.22
N ASP A 82 1.67 0.94 -8.93
CA ASP A 82 2.62 1.39 -7.90
C ASP A 82 4.06 0.94 -8.22
N TYR A 83 4.23 -0.25 -8.80
CA TYR A 83 5.53 -0.75 -9.21
C TYR A 83 6.06 0.00 -10.44
N GLN A 84 5.23 0.14 -11.48
CA GLN A 84 5.62 0.86 -12.69
C GLN A 84 5.97 2.32 -12.40
N PHE A 85 5.16 3.01 -11.60
CA PHE A 85 5.43 4.40 -11.22
C PHE A 85 6.78 4.55 -10.52
N ARG A 86 7.07 3.67 -9.54
CA ARG A 86 8.37 3.69 -8.85
C ARG A 86 9.54 3.38 -9.80
N ALA A 87 9.37 2.43 -10.71
CA ALA A 87 10.40 2.09 -11.69
C ALA A 87 10.71 3.26 -12.64
N GLU A 88 9.69 3.92 -13.18
CA GLU A 88 9.87 5.08 -14.06
C GLU A 88 10.39 6.31 -13.29
N ALA A 89 9.96 6.53 -12.05
CA ALA A 89 10.51 7.58 -11.20
C ALA A 89 12.01 7.39 -10.94
N HIS A 90 12.47 6.15 -10.74
CA HIS A 90 13.89 5.84 -10.61
C HIS A 90 14.68 6.14 -11.90
N LYS A 91 14.15 5.76 -13.07
CA LYS A 91 14.78 6.09 -14.36
C LYS A 91 14.84 7.59 -14.58
N TYR A 92 13.74 8.30 -14.32
CA TYR A 92 13.68 9.75 -14.41
C TYR A 92 14.74 10.40 -13.51
N GLY A 93 14.84 10.00 -12.24
CA GLY A 93 15.86 10.51 -11.33
C GLY A 93 17.29 10.26 -11.82
N ASN A 94 17.58 9.06 -12.37
CA ASN A 94 18.89 8.77 -12.96
C ASN A 94 19.22 9.70 -14.13
N THR A 95 18.25 9.93 -15.02
CA THR A 95 18.41 10.81 -16.17
C THR A 95 18.60 12.26 -15.75
N VAL A 96 17.83 12.75 -14.78
CA VAL A 96 17.99 14.11 -14.21
C VAL A 96 19.38 14.28 -13.63
N SER A 97 19.86 13.34 -12.80
CA SER A 97 21.22 13.44 -12.25
C SER A 97 22.29 13.45 -13.34
N LYS A 98 22.17 12.61 -14.39
CA LYS A 98 23.10 12.64 -15.53
C LYS A 98 23.06 13.96 -16.27
N TYR A 99 21.87 14.50 -16.50
CA TYR A 99 21.66 15.79 -17.14
C TYR A 99 22.36 16.91 -16.36
N ASP A 100 22.24 16.93 -15.03
CA ASP A 100 22.91 17.93 -14.18
C ASP A 100 24.44 17.84 -14.29
N TYR A 101 25.00 16.61 -14.30
CA TYR A 101 26.44 16.42 -14.51
C TYR A 101 26.88 16.82 -15.91
N TYR A 102 26.10 16.50 -16.96
CA TYR A 102 26.42 16.88 -18.32
C TYR A 102 26.35 18.39 -18.53
N ASN A 103 25.36 19.08 -17.97
CA ASN A 103 25.30 20.54 -17.99
C ASN A 103 26.53 21.17 -17.30
N THR A 104 27.00 20.57 -16.20
CA THR A 104 28.21 21.04 -15.51
C THR A 104 29.44 20.86 -16.40
N ILE A 105 29.58 19.71 -17.06
CA ILE A 105 30.68 19.45 -18.01
C ILE A 105 30.59 20.40 -19.20
N GLU A 106 29.41 20.60 -19.78
CA GLU A 106 29.17 21.54 -20.88
C GLU A 106 29.55 22.97 -20.48
N THR A 107 29.22 23.40 -19.27
CA THR A 107 29.60 24.71 -18.75
C THR A 107 31.12 24.85 -18.57
N ILE A 108 31.81 23.77 -18.17
CA ILE A 108 33.27 23.77 -18.02
C ILE A 108 33.98 23.80 -19.38
N LEU A 109 33.49 22.99 -20.33
CA LEU A 109 34.10 22.88 -21.65
C LEU A 109 33.78 24.13 -22.50
N ASN A 110 32.53 24.60 -22.46
CA ASN A 110 32.03 25.79 -23.15
C ASN A 110 32.67 26.02 -24.53
N GLU A 111 32.62 25.01 -25.38
CA GLU A 111 33.15 25.03 -26.74
C GLU A 111 32.04 25.31 -27.76
N PRO A 112 32.25 26.19 -28.76
CA PRO A 112 33.50 26.90 -29.07
C PRO A 112 33.69 28.16 -28.22
N SER A 113 34.90 28.36 -27.68
CA SER A 113 35.29 29.62 -27.03
C SER A 113 36.73 30.04 -27.38
N ASP A 114 37.03 31.32 -27.22
CA ASP A 114 38.36 31.90 -27.52
C ASP A 114 39.51 31.30 -26.65
N TYR A 115 39.17 30.61 -25.56
CA TYR A 115 40.11 29.97 -24.63
C TYR A 115 39.89 28.46 -24.51
N GLY A 116 39.13 27.87 -25.43
CA GLY A 116 38.82 26.45 -25.44
C GLY A 116 40.02 25.55 -25.77
N ILE A 117 39.87 24.26 -25.50
CA ILE A 117 40.78 23.20 -25.97
C ILE A 117 40.92 23.25 -27.50
N SER A 118 39.82 23.53 -28.22
CA SER A 118 39.85 23.70 -29.68
C SER A 118 40.80 24.82 -30.09
N ALA A 119 40.66 26.00 -29.49
CA ALA A 119 41.50 27.16 -29.76
C ALA A 119 42.98 26.90 -29.41
N GLY A 120 43.25 26.18 -28.31
CA GLY A 120 44.61 25.77 -27.93
C GLY A 120 45.26 24.75 -28.87
N ILE A 121 44.48 23.88 -29.51
CA ILE A 121 44.98 22.95 -30.54
C ILE A 121 45.25 23.70 -31.85
N ASP A 122 44.39 24.63 -32.24
CA ASP A 122 44.56 25.46 -33.44
C ASP A 122 45.79 26.40 -33.33
N ASP A 123 46.14 26.87 -32.13
CA ASP A 123 47.36 27.68 -31.90
C ASP A 123 48.65 26.81 -31.89
N PHE A 124 48.54 25.53 -31.55
CA PHE A 124 49.69 24.63 -31.47
C PHE A 124 50.20 24.14 -32.84
N PHE A 125 49.29 23.95 -33.81
CA PHE A 125 49.59 23.39 -35.15
C PHE A 125 49.65 24.48 -36.23
#